data_AF-A0A349ZUH8-F1
#
_entry.id   AF-A0A349ZUH8-F1
#
_cell.length_a   1.000
_cell.length_b   1.000
_cell.length_c   1.000
_cell.angle_alpha   90.00
_cell.angle_beta   90.00
_cell.angle_gamma   90.00
#
_symmetry.space_group_name_H-M   'P 1'
#
loop_
_entity.id
_entity.type
_entity.pdbx_description
1 polymer ?
#
loop_
_entity_poly.entity_id
_entity_poly.type
_entity_poly.pdbx_seq_one_letter_code
_entity_poly.pdbx_strand_id
1 'polypeptide(L)'
;MRESGILLPVFSLASRFGIGSFSKEAYEFVDFLYDSAQGFWQILPVGPTGYGNSPYQPFSAFAGNPYFISPEKLIEEGLLTWDDCNGLDFGSDEEKVDYGALYENRFTLLKKAYESFKKRLSDDKELKKKYGDFQERESFWLKDFALFSAIKEKHNGDSWLNWEESLRKREKEALKAAEEELSDEIGFVCFMQYAFDVQLGRLKKYANEKNVKIIGDMPFYVALDSADAWSHPEVFQMDKDLRPEVVAGCPPDAFSRTGQLWGNPVYDWDALKKNGYDWWVKRIRRNYEFYDVIRVDHFHGFCDYYA
;
A
#
# COMPACT_ATOMS: atom_id res chain seq x y z
N MET A 1 -21.40 -21.43 -13.19
CA MET A 1 -21.60 -19.99 -13.50
C MET A 1 -20.46 -19.57 -14.41
N ARG A 2 -20.73 -18.81 -15.48
CA ARG A 2 -19.70 -18.27 -16.38
C ARG A 2 -19.59 -16.77 -16.11
N GLU A 3 -18.38 -16.27 -15.98
CA GLU A 3 -18.08 -14.87 -15.65
C GLU A 3 -16.95 -14.37 -16.57
N SER A 4 -16.88 -13.06 -16.78
CA SER A 4 -15.81 -12.39 -17.52
C SER A 4 -15.42 -11.08 -16.84
N GLY A 5 -14.24 -10.56 -17.18
CA GLY A 5 -13.72 -9.32 -16.62
C GLY A 5 -12.55 -8.77 -17.39
N ILE A 6 -12.09 -7.59 -16.99
CA ILE A 6 -10.95 -6.88 -17.59
C ILE A 6 -9.85 -6.70 -16.56
N LEU A 7 -8.60 -6.99 -16.95
CA LEU A 7 -7.41 -6.58 -16.23
C LEU A 7 -7.02 -5.16 -16.64
N LEU A 8 -7.14 -4.21 -15.73
CA LEU A 8 -6.67 -2.84 -15.91
C LEU A 8 -6.15 -2.33 -14.56
N PRO A 9 -4.83 -2.16 -14.38
CA PRO A 9 -4.30 -1.61 -13.14
C PRO A 9 -4.86 -0.21 -12.85
N VAL A 10 -5.06 0.13 -11.57
CA VAL A 10 -5.59 1.46 -11.19
C VAL A 10 -4.74 2.59 -11.75
N PHE A 11 -3.41 2.44 -11.73
CA PHE A 11 -2.47 3.44 -12.25
C PHE A 11 -2.63 3.71 -13.75
N SER A 12 -3.28 2.81 -14.51
CA SER A 12 -3.50 2.94 -15.95
C SER A 12 -4.77 3.70 -16.32
N LEU A 13 -5.60 4.09 -15.35
CA LEU A 13 -6.76 4.94 -15.62
C LEU A 13 -6.30 6.35 -16.06
N ALA A 14 -7.01 6.92 -17.04
CA ALA A 14 -6.67 8.21 -17.64
C ALA A 14 -7.03 9.39 -16.73
N SER A 15 -6.20 9.67 -15.73
CA SER A 15 -6.42 10.71 -14.73
C SER A 15 -5.62 11.97 -15.05
N ARG A 16 -6.26 13.14 -14.87
CA ARG A 16 -5.62 14.46 -15.06
C ARG A 16 -4.48 14.78 -14.09
N PHE A 17 -4.27 13.95 -13.06
CA PHE A 17 -3.25 14.16 -12.04
C PHE A 17 -2.08 13.17 -12.18
N GLY A 18 -1.73 12.80 -13.42
CA GLY A 18 -0.51 12.05 -13.78
C GLY A 18 -0.54 10.54 -13.56
N ILE A 19 -1.49 10.05 -12.77
CA ILE A 19 -1.70 8.61 -12.52
C ILE A 19 -3.16 8.33 -12.24
N GLY A 20 -3.65 7.20 -12.74
CA GLY A 20 -4.96 6.69 -12.39
C GLY A 20 -5.10 6.51 -10.88
N SER A 21 -6.27 6.90 -10.35
CA SER A 21 -6.54 6.95 -8.91
C SER A 21 -7.99 6.55 -8.64
N PHE A 22 -8.46 6.60 -7.40
CA PHE A 22 -9.88 6.41 -7.07
C PHE A 22 -10.75 7.64 -7.44
N SER A 23 -10.42 8.27 -8.58
CA SER A 23 -11.06 9.44 -9.18
C SER A 23 -12.28 9.07 -10.02
N LYS A 24 -12.92 10.09 -10.61
CA LYS A 24 -14.09 9.95 -11.50
C LYS A 24 -13.93 8.84 -12.54
N GLU A 25 -12.75 8.73 -13.14
CA GLU A 25 -12.47 7.77 -14.21
C GLU A 25 -12.53 6.31 -13.74
N ALA A 26 -12.23 6.04 -12.45
CA ALA A 26 -12.42 4.71 -11.88
C ALA A 26 -13.91 4.33 -11.79
N TYR A 27 -14.78 5.29 -11.47
CA TYR A 27 -16.23 5.06 -11.42
C TYR A 27 -16.80 4.91 -12.84
N GLU A 28 -16.33 5.73 -13.79
CA GLU A 28 -16.70 5.58 -15.20
C GLU A 28 -16.23 4.25 -15.79
N PHE A 29 -15.07 3.75 -15.35
CA PHE A 29 -14.61 2.42 -15.76
C PHE A 29 -15.48 1.30 -15.18
N VAL A 30 -15.96 1.44 -13.94
CA VAL A 30 -16.96 0.52 -13.37
C VAL A 30 -18.26 0.55 -14.18
N ASP A 31 -18.73 1.74 -14.58
CA ASP A 31 -19.92 1.86 -15.44
C ASP A 31 -19.69 1.20 -16.80
N PHE A 32 -18.52 1.40 -17.41
CA PHE A 32 -18.14 0.72 -18.65
C PHE A 32 -18.15 -0.82 -18.51
N LEU A 33 -17.62 -1.35 -17.41
CA LEU A 33 -17.64 -2.80 -17.13
C LEU A 33 -19.08 -3.32 -17.02
N TYR A 34 -19.93 -2.61 -16.27
CA TYR A 34 -21.33 -2.95 -16.12
C TYR A 34 -22.07 -2.94 -17.47
N ASP A 35 -21.94 -1.85 -18.25
CA ASP A 35 -22.58 -1.68 -19.55
C ASP A 35 -22.08 -2.71 -20.57
N SER A 36 -20.83 -3.19 -20.41
CA SER A 36 -20.21 -4.23 -21.23
C SER A 36 -20.43 -5.65 -20.70
N ALA A 37 -21.30 -5.84 -19.70
CA ALA A 37 -21.59 -7.12 -19.05
C ALA A 37 -20.35 -7.86 -18.51
N GLN A 38 -19.38 -7.11 -17.98
CA GLN A 38 -18.20 -7.63 -17.29
C GLN A 38 -18.46 -7.68 -15.78
N GLY A 39 -18.35 -8.87 -15.19
CA GLY A 39 -18.58 -9.09 -13.75
C GLY A 39 -17.35 -8.86 -12.88
N PHE A 40 -16.16 -8.72 -13.49
CA PHE A 40 -14.91 -8.55 -12.76
C PHE A 40 -14.01 -7.42 -13.30
N TRP A 41 -13.41 -6.68 -12.37
CA TRP A 41 -12.27 -5.81 -12.60
C TRP A 41 -11.05 -6.41 -11.90
N GLN A 42 -10.05 -6.85 -12.67
CA GLN A 42 -8.78 -7.28 -12.10
C GLN A 42 -7.80 -6.11 -12.04
N ILE A 43 -7.17 -5.93 -10.87
CA ILE A 43 -6.15 -4.92 -10.62
C ILE A 43 -4.85 -5.56 -10.11
N LEU A 44 -3.76 -4.83 -10.25
CA LEU A 44 -2.47 -5.18 -9.65
C LEU A 44 -2.43 -4.78 -8.17
N PRO A 45 -1.41 -5.19 -7.39
CA PRO A 45 -1.34 -4.84 -5.98
C PRO A 45 -1.40 -3.32 -5.76
N VAL A 46 -2.14 -2.89 -4.75
CA VAL A 46 -2.39 -1.45 -4.47
C VAL A 46 -1.50 -0.89 -3.35
N GLY A 47 -0.42 -1.58 -3.00
CA GLY A 47 0.49 -1.16 -1.94
C GLY A 47 1.42 0.00 -2.33
N PRO A 48 1.97 0.73 -1.36
CA PRO A 48 2.89 1.85 -1.60
C PRO A 48 4.19 1.36 -2.24
N THR A 49 4.52 1.89 -3.41
CA THR A 49 5.67 1.46 -4.22
C THR A 49 6.95 2.22 -3.87
N GLY A 50 8.09 1.53 -3.88
CA GLY A 50 9.42 2.13 -3.76
C GLY A 50 10.12 2.39 -5.09
N TYR A 51 11.45 2.43 -5.05
CA TYR A 51 12.28 2.56 -6.25
C TYR A 51 11.97 1.47 -7.28
N GLY A 52 11.86 1.85 -8.56
CA GLY A 52 11.43 0.96 -9.63
C GLY A 52 9.91 0.83 -9.78
N ASN A 53 9.11 1.41 -8.88
CA ASN A 53 7.66 1.56 -8.98
C ASN A 53 6.86 0.25 -9.10
N SER A 54 7.49 -0.89 -8.78
CA SER A 54 6.85 -2.20 -8.91
C SER A 54 5.79 -2.40 -7.82
N PRO A 55 4.52 -2.70 -8.17
CA PRO A 55 3.50 -3.01 -7.18
C PRO A 55 3.76 -4.34 -6.45
N TYR A 56 4.71 -5.17 -6.93
CA TYR A 56 5.09 -6.43 -6.29
C TYR A 56 6.17 -6.28 -5.21
N GLN A 57 6.67 -5.05 -4.99
CA GLN A 57 7.61 -4.74 -3.91
C GLN A 57 7.12 -3.54 -3.08
N PRO A 58 5.94 -3.65 -2.45
CA PRO A 58 5.42 -2.54 -1.66
C PRO A 58 6.14 -2.41 -0.32
N PHE A 59 6.17 -1.19 0.23
CA PHE A 59 6.69 -0.92 1.57
C PHE A 59 5.84 -1.52 2.70
N SER A 60 4.64 -2.01 2.39
CA SER A 60 3.81 -2.78 3.32
C SER A 60 2.83 -3.67 2.58
N ALA A 61 2.57 -4.85 3.13
CA ALA A 61 1.54 -5.79 2.71
C ALA A 61 0.11 -5.39 3.13
N PHE A 62 -0.02 -4.34 3.95
CA PHE A 62 -1.29 -3.88 4.54
C PHE A 62 -1.67 -2.46 4.12
N ALA A 63 -0.69 -1.61 3.82
CA ALA A 63 -0.92 -0.22 3.45
C ALA A 63 -1.38 -0.06 2.00
N GLY A 64 -2.08 1.03 1.72
CA GLY A 64 -2.45 1.49 0.40
C GLY A 64 -1.49 2.52 -0.18
N ASN A 65 -1.38 2.57 -1.50
CA ASN A 65 -0.54 3.51 -2.23
C ASN A 65 -1.14 4.93 -2.19
N PRO A 66 -0.44 5.94 -1.60
CA PRO A 66 -0.92 7.32 -1.57
C PRO A 66 -1.17 7.92 -2.95
N TYR A 67 -0.54 7.40 -4.01
CA TYR A 67 -0.76 7.85 -5.38
C TYR A 67 -2.18 7.59 -5.90
N PHE A 68 -2.92 6.66 -5.30
CA PHE A 68 -4.30 6.36 -5.67
C PHE A 68 -5.35 7.21 -4.93
N ILE A 69 -4.92 8.06 -4.01
CA ILE A 69 -5.79 9.06 -3.38
C ILE A 69 -6.10 10.13 -4.41
N SER A 70 -7.37 10.26 -4.79
CA SER A 70 -7.87 11.24 -5.74
C SER A 70 -7.84 12.66 -5.14
N PRO A 71 -7.11 13.60 -5.78
CA PRO A 71 -7.16 15.02 -5.41
C PRO A 71 -8.56 15.63 -5.54
N GLU A 72 -9.32 15.24 -6.57
CA GLU A 72 -10.70 15.70 -6.77
C GLU A 72 -11.61 15.33 -5.61
N LYS A 73 -11.49 14.11 -5.07
CA LYS A 73 -12.25 13.72 -3.88
C LYS A 73 -11.86 14.51 -2.64
N LEU A 74 -10.58 14.86 -2.50
CA LEU A 74 -10.14 15.75 -1.41
C LEU A 74 -10.66 17.19 -1.59
N ILE A 75 -10.85 17.67 -2.83
CA ILE A 75 -11.50 18.95 -3.12
C ILE A 75 -13.00 18.90 -2.76
N GLU A 76 -13.70 17.85 -3.18
CA GLU A 76 -15.12 17.63 -2.82
C GLU A 76 -15.32 17.59 -1.29
N GLU A 77 -14.35 17.05 -0.56
CA GLU A 77 -14.34 16.99 0.91
C GLU A 77 -13.91 18.31 1.57
N GLY A 78 -13.54 19.33 0.80
CA GLY A 78 -13.08 20.63 1.30
C GLY A 78 -11.71 20.58 1.98
N LEU A 79 -10.92 19.54 1.71
CA LEU A 79 -9.54 19.41 2.22
C LEU A 79 -8.52 20.09 1.30
N LEU A 80 -8.86 20.23 0.01
CA LEU A 80 -8.07 20.92 -1.00
C LEU A 80 -8.94 21.89 -1.80
N THR A 81 -8.29 22.80 -2.52
CA THR A 81 -8.91 23.63 -3.56
C THR A 81 -8.39 23.28 -4.95
N TRP A 82 -9.08 23.72 -6.00
CA TRP A 82 -8.57 23.62 -7.36
C TRP A 82 -7.24 24.38 -7.55
N ASP A 83 -7.09 25.52 -6.88
CA ASP A 83 -5.86 26.32 -6.94
C ASP A 83 -4.66 25.61 -6.32
N ASP A 84 -4.88 24.77 -5.29
CA ASP A 84 -3.81 23.93 -4.73
C ASP A 84 -3.27 22.91 -5.73
N CYS A 85 -4.12 22.46 -6.66
CA CYS A 85 -3.78 21.42 -7.62
C CYS A 85 -3.26 21.97 -8.96
N ASN A 86 -3.83 23.07 -9.45
CA ASN A 86 -3.52 23.62 -10.77
C ASN A 86 -2.09 24.16 -10.92
N GLY A 87 -1.38 24.41 -9.81
CA GLY A 87 -0.01 24.93 -9.80
C GLY A 87 1.09 23.85 -9.75
N LEU A 88 0.73 22.57 -9.77
CA LEU A 88 1.66 21.46 -9.64
C LEU A 88 1.82 20.71 -10.97
N ASP A 89 3.03 20.22 -11.22
CA ASP A 89 3.33 19.37 -12.38
C ASP A 89 3.13 17.89 -12.01
N PHE A 90 2.31 17.18 -12.79
CA PHE A 90 2.09 15.75 -12.63
C PHE A 90 2.56 14.95 -13.85
N GLY A 91 3.37 15.58 -14.71
CA GLY A 91 3.75 15.05 -16.02
C GLY A 91 2.88 15.61 -17.14
N SER A 92 3.38 15.51 -18.37
CA SER A 92 2.73 16.04 -19.58
C SER A 92 2.37 14.97 -20.62
N ASP A 93 2.76 13.72 -20.39
CA ASP A 93 2.46 12.58 -21.26
C ASP A 93 1.21 11.85 -20.74
N GLU A 94 0.10 11.93 -21.46
CA GLU A 94 -1.17 11.27 -21.07
C GLU A 94 -1.11 9.73 -21.17
N GLU A 95 -0.12 9.17 -21.88
CA GLU A 95 0.03 7.73 -22.07
C GLU A 95 0.97 7.09 -21.05
N LYS A 96 1.66 7.89 -20.22
CA LYS A 96 2.67 7.39 -19.28
C LYS A 96 2.63 8.10 -17.94
N VAL A 97 2.81 7.30 -16.89
CA VAL A 97 2.96 7.81 -15.53
C VAL A 97 4.38 8.38 -15.35
N ASP A 98 4.48 9.67 -15.05
CA ASP A 98 5.73 10.28 -14.56
C ASP A 98 5.83 10.12 -13.04
N TYR A 99 6.43 9.00 -12.61
CA TYR A 99 6.64 8.71 -11.19
C TYR A 99 7.58 9.70 -10.49
N GLY A 100 8.46 10.39 -11.23
CA GLY A 100 9.34 11.42 -10.67
C GLY A 100 8.54 12.66 -10.29
N ALA A 101 7.75 13.18 -11.24
CA ALA A 101 6.85 14.30 -10.99
C ALA A 101 5.83 14.00 -9.88
N LEU A 102 5.31 12.77 -9.82
CA LEU A 102 4.41 12.35 -8.74
C LEU A 102 5.08 12.34 -7.38
N TYR A 103 6.31 11.83 -7.29
CA TYR A 103 7.06 11.79 -6.03
C TYR A 103 7.28 13.22 -5.48
N GLU A 104 7.60 14.18 -6.33
CA GLU A 104 7.83 15.57 -5.92
C GLU A 104 6.53 16.29 -5.53
N ASN A 105 5.45 16.09 -6.30
CA ASN A 105 4.28 16.95 -6.22
C ASN A 105 3.09 16.34 -5.47
N ARG A 106 2.89 15.02 -5.50
CA ARG A 106 1.73 14.39 -4.85
C ARG A 106 1.78 14.55 -3.34
N PHE A 107 2.94 14.31 -2.71
CA PHE A 107 3.07 14.41 -1.26
C PHE A 107 2.94 15.86 -0.76
N THR A 108 3.42 16.84 -1.54
CA THR A 108 3.20 18.26 -1.27
C THR A 108 1.71 18.59 -1.19
N LEU A 109 0.92 18.07 -2.14
CA LEU A 109 -0.53 18.24 -2.15
C LEU A 109 -1.21 17.54 -0.97
N LEU A 110 -0.83 16.29 -0.69
CA LEU A 110 -1.40 15.51 0.42
C LEU A 110 -1.08 16.14 1.78
N LYS A 111 0.10 16.75 1.95
CA LYS A 111 0.45 17.51 3.17
C LYS A 111 -0.48 18.70 3.39
N LYS A 112 -0.83 19.44 2.33
CA LYS A 112 -1.86 20.50 2.43
C LYS A 112 -3.22 19.95 2.85
N ALA A 113 -3.64 18.83 2.26
CA ALA A 113 -4.89 18.16 2.63
C ALA A 113 -4.89 17.73 4.11
N TYR A 114 -3.77 17.24 4.61
CA TYR A 114 -3.58 16.87 6.01
C TYR A 114 -3.70 18.07 6.96
N GLU A 115 -3.15 19.23 6.62
CA GLU A 115 -3.32 20.44 7.43
C GLU A 115 -4.78 20.88 7.53
N SER A 116 -5.52 20.82 6.42
CA SER A 116 -6.97 21.06 6.41
C SER A 116 -7.72 20.00 7.22
N PHE A 117 -7.32 18.73 7.11
CA PHE A 117 -7.89 17.62 7.84
C PHE A 117 -7.71 17.78 9.35
N LYS A 118 -6.51 18.16 9.83
CA LYS A 118 -6.22 18.42 11.25
C LYS A 118 -7.17 19.47 11.83
N LYS A 119 -7.37 20.58 11.12
CA LYS A 119 -8.30 21.65 11.53
C LYS A 119 -9.75 21.16 11.57
N ARG A 120 -10.16 20.37 10.58
CA ARG A 120 -11.51 19.82 10.57
C ARG A 120 -11.73 18.81 11.69
N LEU A 121 -10.71 17.99 11.99
CA LEU A 121 -10.76 16.96 13.02
C LEU A 121 -10.99 17.52 14.43
N SER A 122 -10.59 18.77 14.71
CA SER A 122 -10.86 19.42 16.00
C SER A 122 -12.33 19.77 16.19
N ASP A 123 -13.03 20.07 15.09
CA ASP A 123 -14.38 20.66 15.13
C ASP A 123 -15.47 19.63 14.78
N ASP A 124 -15.15 18.66 13.92
CA ASP A 124 -16.06 17.64 13.40
C ASP A 124 -15.99 16.34 14.24
N LYS A 125 -16.93 16.21 15.19
CA LYS A 125 -17.02 15.04 16.07
C LYS A 125 -17.25 13.73 15.32
N GLU A 126 -17.98 13.76 14.22
CA GLU A 126 -18.25 12.56 13.44
C GLU A 126 -17.00 12.11 12.69
N LEU A 127 -16.27 13.05 12.08
CA LEU A 127 -14.98 12.76 11.46
C LEU A 127 -13.98 12.21 12.47
N LYS A 128 -13.90 12.82 13.67
CA LYS A 128 -13.04 12.34 14.75
C LYS A 128 -13.36 10.91 15.15
N LYS A 129 -14.65 10.56 15.24
CA LYS A 129 -15.07 9.18 15.51
C LYS A 129 -14.66 8.24 14.38
N LYS A 130 -14.96 8.57 13.12
CA LYS A 130 -14.62 7.73 11.96
C LYS A 130 -13.12 7.49 11.83
N TYR A 131 -12.31 8.53 12.06
CA TYR A 131 -10.86 8.42 12.04
C TYR A 131 -10.33 7.58 13.21
N GLY A 132 -10.86 7.76 14.42
CA GLY A 132 -10.53 6.92 15.58
C GLY A 132 -10.90 5.45 15.39
N ASP A 133 -12.11 5.18 14.88
CA ASP A 133 -12.57 3.82 14.55
C ASP A 133 -11.65 3.15 13.52
N PHE A 134 -11.17 3.91 12.52
CA PHE A 134 -10.17 3.45 11.55
C PHE A 134 -8.85 3.08 12.23
N GLN A 135 -8.29 3.98 13.05
CA GLN A 135 -7.02 3.74 13.74
C GLN A 135 -7.09 2.53 14.68
N GLU A 136 -8.24 2.30 15.33
CA GLU A 136 -8.46 1.13 16.18
C GLU A 136 -8.54 -0.15 15.34
N ARG A 137 -9.34 -0.14 14.27
CA ARG A 137 -9.52 -1.28 13.36
C ARG A 137 -8.20 -1.71 12.72
N GLU A 138 -7.38 -0.76 12.30
CA GLU A 138 -6.09 -0.99 11.63
C GLU A 138 -4.88 -1.03 12.58
N SER A 139 -5.13 -1.07 13.90
CA SER A 139 -4.08 -0.93 14.92
C SER A 139 -2.95 -1.97 14.85
N PHE A 140 -3.19 -3.12 14.21
CA PHE A 140 -2.19 -4.17 14.01
C PHE A 140 -1.01 -3.72 13.16
N TRP A 141 -1.23 -2.89 12.13
CA TRP A 141 -0.19 -2.56 11.14
C TRP A 141 0.04 -1.06 10.99
N LEU A 142 -0.99 -0.23 11.22
CA LEU A 142 -0.96 1.19 10.87
C LEU A 142 0.13 1.96 11.62
N LYS A 143 0.29 1.70 12.92
CA LYS A 143 1.29 2.39 13.75
C LYS A 143 2.72 2.06 13.31
N ASP A 144 2.99 0.78 13.10
CA ASP A 144 4.31 0.33 12.64
C ASP A 144 4.62 0.83 11.24
N PHE A 145 3.65 0.81 10.32
CA PHE A 145 3.82 1.37 8.99
C PHE A 145 4.06 2.88 9.03
N ALA A 146 3.29 3.63 9.83
CA ALA A 146 3.45 5.08 9.94
C ALA A 146 4.81 5.47 10.53
N LEU A 147 5.26 4.77 11.57
CA LEU A 147 6.57 4.98 12.17
C LEU A 147 7.70 4.60 11.18
N PHE A 148 7.57 3.45 10.51
CA PHE A 148 8.51 3.02 9.47
C PHE A 148 8.66 4.09 8.38
N SER A 149 7.54 4.56 7.82
CA SER A 149 7.53 5.58 6.77
C SER A 149 8.15 6.89 7.23
N ALA A 150 7.84 7.35 8.44
CA ALA A 150 8.39 8.59 8.98
C ALA A 150 9.91 8.49 9.23
N ILE A 151 10.40 7.38 9.78
CA ILE A 151 11.85 7.16 9.96
C ILE A 151 12.53 7.06 8.59
N LYS A 152 11.93 6.34 7.64
CA LYS A 152 12.46 6.20 6.29
C LYS A 152 12.63 7.55 5.60
N GLU A 153 11.64 8.42 5.69
CA GLU A 153 11.70 9.79 5.17
C GLU A 153 12.80 10.61 5.86
N LYS A 154 12.90 10.55 7.19
CA LYS A 154 13.98 11.20 7.96
C LYS A 154 15.37 10.77 7.50
N HIS A 155 15.50 9.52 7.05
CA HIS A 155 16.73 8.94 6.53
C HIS A 155 16.84 9.01 4.99
N ASN A 156 16.13 9.92 4.33
CA ASN A 156 16.16 10.15 2.88
C ASN A 156 15.87 8.90 2.03
N GLY A 157 14.95 8.06 2.50
CA GLY A 157 14.55 6.84 1.80
C GLY A 157 15.43 5.62 2.04
N ASP A 158 16.46 5.71 2.90
CA ASP A 158 17.39 4.60 3.13
C ASP A 158 16.68 3.35 3.70
N SER A 159 17.24 2.19 3.40
CA SER A 159 16.70 0.90 3.87
C SER A 159 16.78 0.80 5.39
N TRP A 160 15.78 0.21 6.02
CA TRP A 160 15.80 0.00 7.47
C TRP A 160 16.97 -0.85 7.95
N LEU A 161 17.57 -1.66 7.07
CA LEU A 161 18.79 -2.42 7.35
C LEU A 161 20.02 -1.53 7.64
N ASN A 162 20.00 -0.29 7.18
CA ASN A 162 21.07 0.69 7.32
C ASN A 162 20.82 1.70 8.45
N TRP A 163 19.65 1.67 9.09
CA TRP A 163 19.36 2.53 10.23
C TRP A 163 20.23 2.20 11.44
N GLU A 164 20.29 3.14 12.38
CA GLU A 164 20.94 2.91 13.67
C GLU A 164 20.41 1.62 14.31
N GLU A 165 21.30 0.87 14.95
CA GLU A 165 20.98 -0.47 15.45
C GLU A 165 19.77 -0.47 16.39
N SER A 166 19.61 0.55 17.22
CA SER A 166 18.50 0.70 18.15
C SER A 166 17.14 0.86 17.43
N LEU A 167 17.09 1.59 16.31
CA LEU A 167 15.89 1.71 15.47
C LEU A 167 15.65 0.43 14.66
N ARG A 168 16.72 -0.13 14.08
CA ARG A 168 16.67 -1.35 13.29
C ARG A 168 16.17 -2.54 14.11
N LYS A 169 16.68 -2.70 15.34
CA LYS A 169 16.28 -3.73 16.31
C LYS A 169 15.06 -3.35 17.15
N ARG A 170 14.44 -2.20 16.88
CA ARG A 170 13.18 -1.78 17.51
C ARG A 170 13.27 -1.70 19.03
N GLU A 171 14.38 -1.17 19.55
CA GLU A 171 14.55 -0.89 20.97
C GLU A 171 13.49 0.11 21.44
N LYS A 172 12.84 -0.18 22.57
CA LYS A 172 11.64 0.54 23.03
C LYS A 172 11.89 2.04 23.20
N GLU A 173 13.04 2.39 23.76
CA GLU A 173 13.45 3.76 24.03
C GLU A 173 13.71 4.53 22.73
N ALA A 174 14.34 3.89 21.74
CA ALA A 174 14.61 4.49 20.43
C ALA A 174 13.31 4.69 19.63
N LEU A 175 12.41 3.70 19.64
CA LEU A 175 11.10 3.83 19.01
C LEU A 175 10.28 4.94 19.65
N LYS A 176 10.22 5.00 20.98
CA LYS A 176 9.49 6.07 21.68
C LYS A 176 10.04 7.46 21.34
N ALA A 177 11.38 7.61 21.31
CA ALA A 177 12.00 8.87 20.92
C ALA A 177 11.64 9.25 19.47
N ALA A 178 11.67 8.29 18.54
CA ALA A 178 11.26 8.51 17.15
C ALA A 178 9.76 8.85 17.03
N GLU A 179 8.89 8.20 17.80
CA GLU A 179 7.44 8.49 17.84
C GLU A 179 7.16 9.92 18.32
N GLU A 180 7.87 10.39 19.35
CA GLU A 180 7.75 11.75 19.87
C GLU A 180 8.25 12.78 18.85
N GLU A 181 9.45 12.55 18.30
CA GLU A 181 10.10 13.44 17.32
C GLU A 181 9.30 13.55 16.02
N LEU A 182 8.80 12.43 15.51
CA LEU A 182 8.17 12.33 14.18
C LEU A 182 6.64 12.30 14.25
N SER A 183 6.06 12.71 15.37
CA SER A 183 4.61 12.62 15.63
C SER A 183 3.73 13.24 14.53
N ASP A 184 4.10 14.39 13.96
CA ASP A 184 3.31 15.02 12.89
C ASP A 184 3.40 14.25 11.56
N GLU A 185 4.57 13.72 11.22
CA GLU A 185 4.78 12.91 10.01
C GLU A 185 4.08 11.55 10.13
N ILE A 186 4.12 10.92 11.32
CA ILE A 186 3.32 9.73 11.63
C ILE A 186 1.83 10.02 11.44
N GLY A 187 1.36 11.17 11.93
CA GLY A 187 -0.01 11.62 11.73
C GLY A 187 -0.37 11.82 10.26
N PHE A 188 0.55 12.37 9.47
CA PHE A 188 0.40 12.54 8.03
C PHE A 188 0.26 11.18 7.31
N VAL A 189 1.12 10.20 7.63
CA VAL A 189 1.02 8.85 7.06
C VAL A 189 -0.30 8.18 7.45
N CYS A 190 -0.73 8.29 8.71
CA CYS A 190 -2.02 7.77 9.14
C CYS A 190 -3.20 8.41 8.39
N PHE A 191 -3.14 9.73 8.14
CA PHE A 191 -4.12 10.43 7.32
C PHE A 191 -4.16 9.90 5.88
N MET A 192 -3.00 9.71 5.24
CA MET A 192 -2.95 9.16 3.88
C MET A 192 -3.61 7.78 3.82
N GLN A 193 -3.33 6.90 4.79
CA GLN A 193 -3.97 5.58 4.85
C GLN A 193 -5.48 5.66 5.10
N TYR A 194 -5.93 6.56 5.98
CA TYR A 194 -7.36 6.81 6.17
C TYR A 194 -8.05 7.29 4.88
N ALA A 195 -7.47 8.27 4.18
CA ALA A 195 -8.00 8.79 2.93
C ALA A 195 -8.05 7.71 1.85
N PHE A 196 -7.00 6.88 1.77
CA PHE A 196 -6.96 5.72 0.88
C PHE A 196 -8.10 4.73 1.18
N ASP A 197 -8.27 4.32 2.43
CA ASP A 197 -9.32 3.37 2.84
C ASP A 197 -10.73 3.89 2.56
N VAL A 198 -10.96 5.17 2.85
CA VAL A 198 -12.25 5.80 2.59
C VAL A 198 -12.56 5.81 1.08
N GLN A 199 -11.59 6.21 0.26
CA GLN A 199 -11.82 6.30 -1.19
C GLN A 199 -11.92 4.93 -1.85
N LEU A 200 -11.05 3.97 -1.51
CA LEU A 200 -11.13 2.60 -1.99
C LEU A 200 -12.44 1.93 -1.57
N GLY A 201 -12.84 2.10 -0.30
CA GLY A 201 -14.09 1.55 0.21
C GLY A 201 -15.32 2.08 -0.54
N ARG A 202 -15.34 3.37 -0.90
CA ARG A 202 -16.41 3.96 -1.74
C ARG A 202 -16.42 3.37 -3.15
N LEU A 203 -15.26 3.26 -3.79
CA LEU A 203 -15.15 2.70 -5.14
C LEU A 203 -15.55 1.22 -5.20
N LYS A 204 -15.04 0.41 -4.26
CA LYS A 204 -15.40 -1.01 -4.14
C LYS A 204 -16.89 -1.20 -3.88
N LYS A 205 -17.47 -0.39 -2.99
CA LYS A 205 -18.91 -0.41 -2.75
C LYS A 205 -19.70 -0.09 -4.03
N TYR A 206 -19.31 0.94 -4.77
CA TYR A 206 -19.94 1.32 -6.03
C TYR A 206 -19.86 0.18 -7.07
N ALA A 207 -18.69 -0.43 -7.23
CA ALA A 207 -18.50 -1.59 -8.10
C ALA A 207 -19.42 -2.75 -7.70
N ASN A 208 -19.45 -3.10 -6.42
CA ASN A 208 -20.29 -4.18 -5.92
C ASN A 208 -21.80 -3.90 -6.08
N GLU A 209 -22.25 -2.66 -5.91
CA GLU A 209 -23.64 -2.25 -6.18
C GLU A 209 -24.01 -2.39 -7.67
N LYS A 210 -23.02 -2.30 -8.57
CA LYS A 210 -23.15 -2.57 -10.01
C LYS A 210 -22.91 -4.05 -10.36
N ASN A 211 -22.76 -4.94 -9.39
CA ASN A 211 -22.38 -6.35 -9.58
C ASN A 211 -21.02 -6.56 -10.27
N VAL A 212 -20.12 -5.58 -10.18
CA VAL A 212 -18.73 -5.70 -10.62
C VAL A 212 -17.85 -5.97 -9.40
N LYS A 213 -17.21 -7.14 -9.37
CA LYS A 213 -16.30 -7.55 -8.28
C LYS A 213 -14.86 -7.20 -8.62
N ILE A 214 -14.07 -6.87 -7.61
CA ILE A 214 -12.64 -6.57 -7.78
C ILE A 214 -11.81 -7.82 -7.49
N ILE A 215 -11.03 -8.26 -8.48
CA ILE A 215 -9.96 -9.25 -8.31
C ILE A 215 -8.68 -8.48 -8.03
N GLY A 216 -8.23 -8.53 -6.78
CA GLY A 216 -6.93 -8.01 -6.42
C GLY A 216 -5.83 -9.03 -6.63
N ASP A 217 -4.61 -8.56 -6.38
CA ASP A 217 -3.41 -9.35 -6.47
C ASP A 217 -2.54 -9.11 -5.24
N MET A 218 -2.02 -10.19 -4.68
CA MET A 218 -1.21 -10.21 -3.49
C MET A 218 0.10 -10.93 -3.79
N PRO A 219 1.24 -10.21 -3.80
CA PRO A 219 2.56 -10.81 -3.96
C PRO A 219 2.78 -11.89 -2.90
N PHE A 220 3.36 -13.04 -3.26
CA PHE A 220 3.59 -14.09 -2.26
C PHE A 220 4.48 -13.59 -1.12
N TYR A 221 5.67 -13.11 -1.47
CA TYR A 221 6.62 -12.52 -0.54
C TYR A 221 6.35 -11.03 -0.31
N VAL A 222 6.86 -10.50 0.79
CA VAL A 222 6.96 -9.05 1.04
C VAL A 222 8.32 -8.54 0.60
N ALA A 223 8.46 -7.23 0.38
CA ALA A 223 9.78 -6.63 0.15
C ALA A 223 10.63 -6.72 1.42
N LEU A 224 11.95 -6.88 1.27
CA LEU A 224 12.87 -6.87 2.42
C LEU A 224 12.85 -5.51 3.12
N ASP A 225 12.94 -4.44 2.35
CA ASP A 225 12.83 -3.07 2.84
C ASP A 225 11.34 -2.67 2.98
N SER A 226 10.66 -3.25 3.95
CA SER A 226 9.24 -3.01 4.24
C SER A 226 8.99 -2.86 5.73
N ALA A 227 7.88 -2.20 6.08
CA ALA A 227 7.40 -2.15 7.46
C ALA A 227 7.15 -3.56 8.00
N ASP A 228 6.69 -4.51 7.18
CA ASP A 228 6.38 -5.87 7.61
C ASP A 228 7.63 -6.63 8.05
N ALA A 229 8.70 -6.58 7.26
CA ALA A 229 9.96 -7.24 7.58
C ALA A 229 10.66 -6.58 8.78
N TRP A 230 10.50 -5.27 8.95
CA TRP A 230 11.04 -4.53 10.09
C TRP A 230 10.25 -4.78 11.38
N SER A 231 8.92 -4.73 11.34
CA SER A 231 8.07 -4.82 12.54
C SER A 231 7.74 -6.24 12.98
N HIS A 232 7.82 -7.20 12.06
CA HIS A 232 7.55 -8.62 12.30
C HIS A 232 8.70 -9.53 11.86
N PRO A 233 9.94 -9.33 12.33
CA PRO A 233 11.07 -10.16 11.94
C PRO A 233 10.85 -11.65 12.28
N GLU A 234 10.03 -11.96 13.28
CA GLU A 234 9.65 -13.32 13.68
C GLU A 234 8.85 -14.11 12.63
N VAL A 235 8.34 -13.42 11.59
CA VAL A 235 7.64 -14.04 10.46
C VAL A 235 8.61 -14.58 9.41
N PHE A 236 9.87 -14.16 9.45
CA PHE A 236 10.87 -14.40 8.41
C PHE A 236 12.10 -15.10 8.93
N GLN A 237 12.84 -15.76 8.04
CA GLN A 237 14.13 -16.37 8.34
C GLN A 237 15.22 -15.29 8.41
N MET A 238 15.36 -14.70 9.60
CA MET A 238 16.29 -13.60 9.89
C MET A 238 17.38 -14.04 10.89
N ASP A 239 18.60 -13.54 10.70
CA ASP A 239 19.69 -13.72 11.65
C ASP A 239 19.53 -12.85 12.91
N LYS A 240 20.47 -12.98 13.86
CA LYS A 240 20.51 -12.18 15.11
C LYS A 240 20.60 -10.67 14.89
N ASP A 241 21.05 -10.26 13.70
CA ASP A 241 21.17 -8.89 13.27
C ASP A 241 20.06 -8.54 12.26
N LEU A 242 18.93 -9.22 12.30
CA LEU A 242 17.74 -8.96 11.48
C LEU A 242 18.03 -8.86 9.98
N ARG A 243 19.05 -9.58 9.50
CA ARG A 243 19.32 -9.74 8.06
C ARG A 243 18.77 -11.08 7.58
N PRO A 244 18.26 -11.17 6.35
CA PRO A 244 17.74 -12.44 5.84
C PRO A 244 18.87 -13.48 5.75
N GLU A 245 18.65 -14.66 6.32
CA GLU A 245 19.61 -15.77 6.22
C GLU A 245 19.66 -16.31 4.78
N VAL A 246 18.50 -16.35 4.15
CA VAL A 246 18.27 -16.74 2.75
C VAL A 246 17.26 -15.79 2.13
N VAL A 247 17.29 -15.69 0.80
CA VAL A 247 16.37 -14.82 0.04
C VAL A 247 15.69 -15.61 -1.07
N ALA A 248 14.47 -15.19 -1.39
CA ALA A 248 13.67 -15.87 -2.40
C ALA A 248 14.26 -15.72 -3.82
N GLY A 249 13.98 -16.74 -4.63
CA GLY A 249 14.26 -16.74 -6.04
C GLY A 249 13.53 -17.86 -6.78
N CYS A 250 13.98 -18.12 -8.00
CA CYS A 250 13.56 -19.24 -8.82
C CYS A 250 14.81 -19.92 -9.40
N PRO A 251 14.91 -21.27 -9.39
CA PRO A 251 16.06 -21.95 -9.96
C PRO A 251 16.13 -21.77 -11.48
N PRO A 252 17.28 -22.11 -12.11
CA PRO A 252 17.34 -22.27 -13.55
C PRO A 252 16.29 -23.24 -14.09
N ASP A 253 15.72 -22.91 -15.24
CA ASP A 253 14.77 -23.74 -15.97
C ASP A 253 15.01 -23.66 -17.49
N ALA A 254 14.11 -24.27 -18.27
CA ALA A 254 14.20 -24.27 -19.72
C ALA A 254 14.09 -22.87 -20.36
N PHE A 255 13.60 -21.86 -19.62
CA PHE A 255 13.37 -20.49 -20.07
C PHE A 255 14.45 -19.52 -19.55
N SER A 256 15.06 -19.80 -18.39
CA SER A 256 16.15 -19.02 -17.79
C SER A 256 17.30 -19.92 -17.32
N ARG A 257 18.46 -19.81 -17.97
CA ARG A 257 19.67 -20.59 -17.61
C ARG A 257 20.23 -20.25 -16.23
N THR A 258 19.95 -19.07 -15.70
CA THR A 258 20.49 -18.60 -14.41
C THR A 258 19.44 -18.55 -13.30
N GLY A 259 18.19 -18.87 -13.61
CA GLY A 259 17.09 -18.63 -12.68
C GLY A 259 16.89 -17.14 -12.44
N GLN A 260 16.37 -16.79 -11.27
CA GLN A 260 16.11 -15.41 -10.84
C GLN A 260 16.40 -15.28 -9.34
N LEU A 261 17.07 -14.21 -8.95
CA LEU A 261 17.26 -13.83 -7.55
C LEU A 261 16.37 -12.62 -7.26
N TRP A 262 15.35 -12.80 -6.42
CA TRP A 262 14.36 -11.75 -6.15
C TRP A 262 14.73 -10.89 -4.94
N GLY A 263 15.42 -11.47 -3.95
CA GLY A 263 15.93 -10.73 -2.80
C GLY A 263 14.92 -10.53 -1.66
N ASN A 264 13.71 -11.08 -1.77
CA ASN A 264 12.71 -11.05 -0.69
C ASN A 264 13.13 -11.93 0.49
N PRO A 265 12.80 -11.57 1.75
CA PRO A 265 12.97 -12.47 2.88
C PRO A 265 12.02 -13.66 2.76
N VAL A 266 12.51 -14.84 3.13
CA VAL A 266 11.74 -16.08 3.13
C VAL A 266 10.98 -16.21 4.46
N TYR A 267 9.76 -16.76 4.41
CA TYR A 267 8.94 -16.99 5.60
C TYR A 267 9.52 -18.09 6.51
N ASP A 268 9.49 -17.86 7.83
CA ASP A 268 9.65 -18.94 8.80
C ASP A 268 8.31 -19.66 8.99
N TRP A 269 8.08 -20.66 8.14
CA TRP A 269 6.84 -21.45 8.15
C TRP A 269 6.62 -22.22 9.46
N ASP A 270 7.69 -22.60 10.18
CA ASP A 270 7.59 -23.27 11.47
C ASP A 270 7.15 -22.29 12.56
N ALA A 271 7.70 -21.08 12.59
CA ALA A 271 7.25 -20.00 13.48
C ALA A 271 5.79 -19.61 13.20
N LEU A 272 5.45 -19.42 11.92
CA LEU A 272 4.07 -19.13 11.50
C LEU A 272 3.10 -20.23 11.94
N LYS A 273 3.45 -21.50 11.73
CA LYS A 273 2.61 -22.63 12.14
C LYS A 273 2.40 -22.68 13.65
N LYS A 274 3.45 -22.42 14.45
CA LYS A 274 3.36 -22.39 15.92
C LYS A 274 2.40 -21.31 16.42
N ASN A 275 2.32 -20.18 15.71
CA ASN A 275 1.40 -19.08 16.04
C ASN A 275 0.08 -19.12 15.23
N GLY A 276 -0.30 -20.29 14.70
CA GLY A 276 -1.58 -20.47 13.99
C GLY A 276 -1.71 -19.64 12.71
N TYR A 277 -0.60 -19.30 12.06
CA TYR A 277 -0.52 -18.48 10.85
C TYR A 277 -1.12 -17.08 11.01
N ASP A 278 -1.12 -16.53 12.23
CA ASP A 278 -1.81 -15.29 12.60
C ASP A 278 -1.48 -14.11 11.67
N TRP A 279 -0.20 -13.88 11.35
CA TRP A 279 0.21 -12.81 10.43
C TRP A 279 -0.41 -12.96 9.03
N TRP A 280 -0.40 -14.18 8.48
CA TRP A 280 -1.02 -14.49 7.18
C TRP A 280 -2.55 -14.34 7.23
N VAL A 281 -3.21 -14.77 8.31
CA VAL A 281 -4.65 -14.59 8.50
C VAL A 281 -5.01 -13.10 8.51
N LYS A 282 -4.24 -12.28 9.22
CA LYS A 282 -4.41 -10.82 9.23
C LYS A 282 -4.18 -10.19 7.86
N ARG A 283 -3.13 -10.62 7.14
CA ARG A 283 -2.84 -10.17 5.76
C ARG A 283 -3.99 -10.46 4.81
N ILE A 284 -4.52 -11.68 4.84
CA ILE A 284 -5.69 -12.08 4.03
C ILE A 284 -6.92 -11.25 4.39
N ARG A 285 -7.19 -11.07 5.70
CA ARG A 285 -8.32 -10.23 6.16
C ARG A 285 -8.22 -8.81 5.61
N ARG A 286 -7.06 -8.18 5.70
CA ARG A 286 -6.82 -6.83 5.16
C ARG A 286 -7.02 -6.79 3.65
N ASN A 287 -6.51 -7.76 2.90
CA ASN A 287 -6.69 -7.81 1.45
C ASN A 287 -8.16 -8.01 1.03
N TYR A 288 -8.99 -8.67 1.84
CA TYR A 288 -10.44 -8.74 1.62
C TYR A 288 -11.18 -7.42 1.88
N GLU A 289 -10.56 -6.46 2.57
CA GLU A 289 -11.10 -5.10 2.64
C GLU A 289 -10.88 -4.39 1.30
N PHE A 290 -9.75 -4.64 0.64
CA PHE A 290 -9.43 -4.07 -0.68
C PHE A 290 -10.18 -4.73 -1.84
N TYR A 291 -10.35 -6.05 -1.79
CA TYR A 291 -10.78 -6.84 -2.94
C TYR A 291 -11.90 -7.82 -2.60
N ASP A 292 -12.62 -8.32 -3.61
CA ASP A 292 -13.64 -9.37 -3.44
C ASP A 292 -13.04 -10.76 -3.69
N VAL A 293 -12.00 -10.84 -4.53
CA VAL A 293 -11.21 -12.04 -4.82
C VAL A 293 -9.74 -11.68 -4.75
N ILE A 294 -8.93 -12.56 -4.15
CA ILE A 294 -7.47 -12.37 -4.03
C ILE A 294 -6.79 -13.38 -4.94
N ARG A 295 -6.09 -12.90 -5.96
CA ARG A 295 -5.06 -13.69 -6.64
C ARG A 295 -3.82 -13.70 -5.75
N VAL A 296 -3.30 -14.88 -5.45
CA VAL A 296 -2.00 -15.02 -4.79
C VAL A 296 -0.97 -15.31 -5.86
N ASP A 297 -0.05 -14.36 -6.06
CA ASP A 297 1.10 -14.58 -6.93
C ASP A 297 1.97 -15.72 -6.38
N HIS A 298 2.77 -16.36 -7.25
CA HIS A 298 3.69 -17.44 -6.90
C HIS A 298 3.11 -18.48 -5.92
N PHE A 299 1.85 -18.89 -6.13
CA PHE A 299 1.12 -19.80 -5.24
C PHE A 299 1.85 -21.13 -4.95
N HIS A 300 2.72 -21.57 -5.88
CA HIS A 300 3.56 -22.75 -5.67
C HIS A 300 4.42 -22.67 -4.40
N GLY A 301 4.80 -21.46 -3.98
CA GLY A 301 5.57 -21.21 -2.75
C GLY A 301 4.94 -21.75 -1.47
N PHE A 302 3.63 -22.03 -1.44
CA PHE A 302 2.98 -22.70 -0.32
C PHE A 302 3.27 -24.21 -0.25
N CYS A 303 3.61 -24.83 -1.38
CA CYS A 303 3.97 -26.24 -1.48
C CYS A 303 5.48 -26.42 -1.35
N ASP A 304 6.24 -25.65 -2.14
CA ASP A 304 7.69 -25.71 -2.20
C ASP A 304 8.23 -24.34 -2.66
N TYR A 305 9.35 -23.90 -2.09
CA TYR A 305 9.96 -22.62 -2.42
C TYR A 305 11.49 -22.73 -2.55
N TYR A 306 12.06 -21.90 -3.40
CA TYR A 306 13.51 -21.87 -3.63
C TYR A 306 14.17 -20.80 -2.74
N ALA A 307 15.18 -21.19 -1.97
CA ALA A 307 15.94 -20.36 -1.03
C ALA A 307 17.40 -20.81 -0.97
#